data_AF-K3XWC6-F1
#
_entry.id   AF-K3XWC6-F1
#
_cell.length_a   1.000
_cell.length_b   1.000
_cell.length_c   1.000
_cell.angle_alpha   90.00
_cell.angle_beta   90.00
_cell.angle_gamma   90.00
#
_symmetry.space_group_name_H-M   'P 1'
#
loop_
_entity.id
_entity.type
_entity.pdbx_description
1 polymer ?
#
loop_
_entity_poly.entity_id
_entity_poly.type
_entity_poly.pdbx_seq_one_letter_code
_entity_poly.pdbx_strand_id
1 'polypeptide(L)'
;MRCGVIDGVADGDGRITGPDAIKFFGMSKLSRPDLKQVWAIADSRRQGYLGFPEFVAAMQLVSLAQAGNEITQDSLKRDDLSSLNPPVMEGLDALLAKSKHVVKRVDPEMDGFPQEQSPLTNKWFSSKSSKKIPLTAVTSVIDGLKKLYIEKLKPLEVTYKFNDFVSPLLTSSDFDAKPMVMLLGQYSTGKTTFIKHLLRTSYPGAHIGPEPTTDRFVVVMSGSDERTIPGNTIAVQADMPFSGLTTFGTAFLSKFECSQMRHPLLEHITFVDTPGVLSGEKQRTQRSYDFTGVTSWFAAKCDLILLLFDPHKLDISDEFKRVIGSLRGHDDKIRVVLNKADQVDTQQLMRVYGALMWSLGKVLNTPEVSRVYIGSFNDKPVNESAVGPLGKELFEREQDDLLSDLKDIPKKACDRRINEFVKRARAAKIHAYIIGHLKKEMPTMMGKAKAQQRLIDNLQDEFAKVQREYHLPAGDFPYVEHFKEVLSGYSFDKFEKVKPKMIQAVDDMLGYDIPELLKNFRNPYE
;
A
#
# COMPACT_ATOMS: atom_id res chain seq x y z
N MET A 1 12.63 19.83 -19.74
CA MET A 1 11.97 18.81 -20.60
C MET A 1 11.00 18.02 -19.74
N ARG A 2 9.69 18.10 -20.03
CA ARG A 2 8.61 17.46 -19.24
C ARG A 2 8.46 15.98 -19.59
N CYS A 3 7.97 15.20 -18.63
CA CYS A 3 7.57 13.78 -18.60
C CYS A 3 7.35 13.00 -19.93
N GLY A 4 6.78 13.61 -20.98
CA GLY A 4 6.32 12.87 -22.16
C GLY A 4 7.39 12.34 -23.12
N VAL A 5 8.68 12.68 -22.94
CA VAL A 5 9.76 12.17 -23.81
C VAL A 5 10.15 10.74 -23.45
N ILE A 6 10.16 10.40 -22.16
CA ILE A 6 10.45 9.03 -21.70
C ILE A 6 9.27 8.12 -22.05
N ASP A 7 8.03 8.58 -21.88
CA ASP A 7 6.82 7.81 -22.22
C ASP A 7 6.69 7.50 -23.72
N GLY A 8 7.31 8.29 -24.61
CA GLY A 8 7.28 8.08 -26.06
C GLY A 8 8.37 7.15 -26.59
N VAL A 9 9.34 6.79 -25.75
CA VAL A 9 10.58 6.08 -26.12
C VAL A 9 10.79 4.81 -25.30
N ALA A 10 10.27 4.78 -24.07
CA ALA A 10 10.23 3.62 -23.18
C ALA A 10 8.89 2.88 -23.30
N ASP A 11 8.89 1.59 -22.96
CA ASP A 11 7.69 0.73 -22.93
C ASP A 11 6.69 1.08 -21.81
N GLY A 12 6.68 2.34 -21.34
CA GLY A 12 5.78 2.85 -20.29
C GLY A 12 6.22 2.53 -18.85
N ASP A 13 7.44 2.05 -18.64
CA ASP A 13 8.01 1.69 -17.33
C ASP A 13 8.92 2.79 -16.73
N GLY A 14 9.07 3.92 -17.43
CA GLY A 14 9.89 5.05 -17.01
C GLY A 14 11.40 4.83 -17.13
N ARG A 15 11.87 3.80 -17.86
CA ARG A 15 13.28 3.45 -18.03
C ARG A 15 13.67 3.32 -19.49
N ILE A 16 14.91 3.65 -19.83
CA ILE A 16 15.43 3.49 -21.21
C ILE A 16 16.52 2.41 -21.22
N THR A 17 16.28 1.31 -21.93
CA THR A 17 17.25 0.22 -22.07
C THR A 17 18.40 0.59 -23.02
N GLY A 18 19.53 -0.12 -22.97
CA GLY A 18 20.65 0.11 -23.90
C GLY A 18 20.26 0.14 -25.38
N PRO A 19 19.49 -0.84 -25.91
CA PRO A 19 18.99 -0.80 -27.28
C PRO A 19 18.11 0.42 -27.60
N ASP A 20 17.22 0.81 -26.67
CA ASP A 20 16.33 1.96 -26.85
C ASP A 20 17.09 3.28 -26.79
N ALA A 21 18.09 3.36 -25.92
CA ALA A 21 18.99 4.49 -25.79
C ALA A 21 19.86 4.69 -27.03
N ILE A 22 20.34 3.61 -27.68
CA ILE A 22 21.06 3.72 -28.95
C ILE A 22 20.17 4.35 -30.03
N LYS A 23 18.91 3.91 -30.09
CA LYS A 23 17.94 4.45 -31.06
C LYS A 23 17.57 5.89 -30.75
N PHE A 24 17.37 6.22 -29.47
CA PHE A 24 16.96 7.54 -29.02
C PHE A 24 18.11 8.55 -29.08
N PHE A 25 19.26 8.27 -28.45
CA PHE A 25 20.43 9.14 -28.50
C PHE A 25 21.01 9.25 -29.90
N GLY A 26 20.79 8.27 -30.78
CA GLY A 26 21.12 8.39 -32.21
C GLY A 26 20.45 9.59 -32.90
N MET A 27 19.33 10.09 -32.37
CA MET A 27 18.64 11.28 -32.89
C MET A 27 19.41 12.59 -32.60
N SER A 28 20.44 12.55 -31.74
CA SER A 28 21.28 13.72 -31.40
C SER A 28 22.36 14.05 -32.45
N LYS A 29 22.52 13.22 -33.49
CA LYS A 29 23.59 13.32 -34.52
C LYS A 29 25.03 13.23 -34.00
N LEU A 30 25.23 12.86 -32.73
CA LEU A 30 26.56 12.60 -32.19
C LEU A 30 27.18 11.35 -32.82
N SER A 31 28.51 11.27 -32.82
CA SER A 31 29.21 10.12 -33.37
C SER A 31 28.97 8.87 -32.51
N ARG A 32 29.08 7.67 -33.12
CA ARG A 32 28.93 6.41 -32.36
C ARG A 32 29.90 6.29 -31.17
N PRO A 33 31.17 6.72 -31.26
CA PRO A 33 32.08 6.81 -30.12
C PRO A 33 31.54 7.68 -28.98
N ASP A 34 31.04 8.88 -29.30
CA ASP A 34 30.51 9.82 -28.30
C ASP A 34 29.29 9.25 -27.61
N LEU A 35 28.36 8.65 -28.35
CA LEU A 35 27.16 8.02 -27.80
C LEU A 35 27.51 6.85 -26.87
N LYS A 36 28.54 6.07 -27.21
CA LYS A 36 29.04 4.99 -26.34
C LYS A 36 29.63 5.55 -25.05
N GLN A 37 30.28 6.72 -25.12
CA GLN A 37 30.85 7.40 -23.96
C GLN A 37 29.76 8.02 -23.07
N VAL A 38 28.75 8.67 -23.66
CA VAL A 38 27.55 9.14 -22.94
C VAL A 38 26.90 7.98 -22.19
N TRP A 39 26.67 6.85 -22.87
CA TRP A 39 26.10 5.66 -22.25
C TRP A 39 26.95 5.14 -21.10
N ALA A 40 28.26 5.01 -21.29
CA ALA A 40 29.16 4.48 -20.27
C ALA A 40 29.24 5.35 -19.01
N ILE A 41 29.05 6.67 -19.15
CA ILE A 41 29.07 7.61 -18.02
C ILE A 41 27.69 7.64 -17.34
N ALA A 42 26.60 7.65 -18.12
CA ALA A 42 25.24 7.64 -17.59
C ALA A 42 24.90 6.31 -16.89
N ASP A 43 25.33 5.18 -17.45
CA ASP A 43 25.23 3.84 -16.85
C ASP A 43 26.49 3.50 -16.04
N SER A 44 26.90 4.41 -15.14
CA SER A 44 28.09 4.23 -14.30
C SER A 44 28.02 2.96 -13.41
N ARG A 45 26.81 2.50 -13.10
CA ARG A 45 26.54 1.30 -12.30
C ARG A 45 26.44 0.01 -13.12
N ARG A 46 26.57 0.09 -14.45
CA ARG A 46 26.47 -1.04 -15.40
C ARG A 46 25.18 -1.85 -15.24
N GLN A 47 24.07 -1.16 -14.99
CA GLN A 47 22.76 -1.77 -14.77
C GLN A 47 22.02 -2.09 -16.08
N GLY A 48 22.51 -1.59 -17.23
CA GLY A 48 21.99 -1.90 -18.56
C GLY A 48 20.75 -1.11 -18.98
N TYR A 49 20.27 -0.19 -18.14
CA TYR A 49 19.17 0.74 -18.41
C TYR A 49 19.41 2.08 -17.68
N LEU A 50 18.75 3.14 -18.13
CA LEU A 50 18.79 4.47 -17.51
C LEU A 50 17.44 4.77 -16.87
N GLY A 51 17.44 5.09 -15.57
CA GLY A 51 16.30 5.69 -14.89
C GLY A 51 16.23 7.19 -15.17
N PHE A 52 15.28 7.89 -14.55
CA PHE A 52 15.10 9.32 -14.77
C PHE A 52 16.36 10.15 -14.44
N PRO A 53 17.05 9.97 -13.30
CA PRO A 53 18.26 10.74 -12.99
C PRO A 53 19.40 10.47 -13.97
N GLU A 54 19.62 9.20 -14.33
CA GLU A 54 20.68 8.80 -15.27
C GLU A 54 20.36 9.27 -16.69
N PHE A 55 19.08 9.30 -17.07
CA PHE A 55 18.63 9.86 -18.34
C PHE A 55 18.85 11.38 -18.40
N VAL A 56 18.56 12.12 -17.33
CA VAL A 56 18.85 13.56 -17.27
C VAL A 56 20.34 13.81 -17.40
N ALA A 57 21.18 13.04 -16.70
CA ALA A 57 22.64 13.11 -16.83
C ALA A 57 23.09 12.80 -18.27
N ALA A 58 22.53 11.77 -18.90
CA ALA A 58 22.79 11.46 -20.31
C ALA A 58 22.42 12.63 -21.23
N MET A 59 21.28 13.29 -21.01
CA MET A 59 20.87 14.43 -21.83
C MET A 59 21.75 15.67 -21.64
N GLN A 60 22.27 15.89 -20.44
CA GLN A 60 23.26 16.95 -20.17
C GLN A 60 24.59 16.66 -20.89
N LEU A 61 25.05 15.41 -20.89
CA LEU A 61 26.24 14.99 -21.63
C LEU A 61 26.06 15.12 -23.15
N VAL A 62 24.88 14.80 -23.69
CA VAL A 62 24.54 15.02 -25.10
C VAL A 62 24.61 16.51 -25.44
N SER A 63 24.08 17.38 -24.57
CA SER A 63 24.10 18.83 -24.77
C SER A 63 25.53 19.39 -24.76
N LEU A 64 26.37 18.92 -23.83
CA LEU A 64 27.79 19.24 -23.76
C LEU A 64 28.54 18.85 -25.04
N ALA A 65 28.30 17.64 -25.52
CA ALA A 65 28.92 17.12 -26.73
C ALA A 65 28.48 17.88 -27.98
N GLN A 66 27.20 18.23 -28.09
CA GLN A 66 26.67 19.06 -29.19
C GLN A 66 27.23 20.50 -29.17
N ALA A 67 27.58 21.02 -27.99
CA ALA A 67 28.28 22.29 -27.83
C ALA A 67 29.80 22.21 -28.15
N GLY A 68 30.30 21.03 -28.56
CA GLY A 68 31.70 20.82 -28.95
C GLY A 68 32.66 20.55 -27.79
N ASN A 69 32.16 20.24 -26.59
CA ASN A 69 32.98 19.94 -25.42
C ASN A 69 33.29 18.45 -25.29
N GLU A 70 34.43 18.12 -24.68
CA GLU A 70 34.80 16.72 -24.41
C GLU A 70 33.94 16.07 -23.31
N ILE A 71 33.57 14.82 -23.55
CA ILE A 71 32.70 14.02 -22.67
C ILE A 71 33.56 13.30 -21.63
N THR A 72 33.74 13.85 -20.43
CA THR A 72 34.52 13.20 -19.36
C THR A 72 33.68 12.95 -18.11
N GLN A 73 34.08 12.02 -17.24
CA GLN A 73 33.35 11.72 -16.00
C GLN A 73 33.27 12.93 -15.04
N ASP A 74 34.22 13.86 -15.11
CA ASP A 74 34.21 15.09 -14.30
C ASP A 74 33.43 16.25 -14.95
N SER A 75 32.96 16.09 -16.20
CA SER A 75 32.18 17.12 -16.90
C SER A 75 30.82 17.39 -16.25
N LEU A 76 30.28 16.45 -15.46
CA LEU A 76 28.99 16.57 -14.76
C LEU A 76 29.06 17.35 -13.42
N LYS A 77 30.26 17.67 -12.92
CA LYS A 77 30.47 18.37 -11.64
C LYS A 77 30.64 19.89 -11.79
N ARG A 78 30.55 20.43 -13.01
CA ARG A 78 30.73 21.87 -13.25
C ARG A 78 29.40 22.58 -12.99
N ASP A 79 29.41 23.60 -12.14
CA ASP A 79 28.24 24.42 -11.75
C ASP A 79 27.59 25.19 -12.93
N ASP A 80 28.19 25.15 -14.12
CA ASP A 80 27.74 25.89 -15.32
C ASP A 80 26.80 25.07 -16.24
N LEU A 81 26.39 23.86 -15.85
CA LEU A 81 25.53 23.01 -16.69
C LEU A 81 24.10 23.55 -16.89
N SER A 82 23.68 24.53 -16.07
CA SER A 82 22.39 25.21 -16.22
C SER A 82 22.36 26.26 -17.34
N SER A 83 23.52 26.65 -17.89
CA SER A 83 23.60 27.65 -18.98
C SER A 83 23.62 27.04 -20.39
N LEU A 84 23.64 25.70 -20.49
CA LEU A 84 23.65 25.00 -21.78
C LEU A 84 22.27 24.93 -22.42
N ASN A 85 22.24 25.13 -23.74
CA ASN A 85 21.03 24.92 -24.52
C ASN A 85 20.59 23.46 -24.45
N PRO A 86 19.28 23.18 -24.42
CA PRO A 86 18.77 21.82 -24.44
C PRO A 86 19.26 21.04 -25.67
N PRO A 87 19.39 19.71 -25.57
CA PRO A 87 19.93 18.89 -26.64
C PRO A 87 18.98 18.87 -27.84
N VAL A 88 19.53 19.02 -29.04
CA VAL A 88 18.78 18.96 -30.30
C VAL A 88 18.61 17.50 -30.71
N MET A 89 17.36 17.05 -30.87
CA MET A 89 17.02 15.66 -31.21
C MET A 89 16.16 15.65 -32.48
N GLU A 90 16.72 15.20 -33.60
CA GLU A 90 16.04 15.23 -34.90
C GLU A 90 14.91 14.19 -34.95
N GLY A 91 13.68 14.63 -35.28
CA GLY A 91 12.50 13.76 -35.36
C GLY A 91 11.76 13.53 -34.04
N LEU A 92 12.16 14.20 -32.95
CA LEU A 92 11.49 14.10 -31.64
C LEU A 92 10.03 14.60 -31.69
N ASP A 93 9.76 15.64 -32.47
CA ASP A 93 8.41 16.20 -32.65
C ASP A 93 7.44 15.20 -33.31
N ALA A 94 7.95 14.36 -34.22
CA ALA A 94 7.15 13.32 -34.87
C ALA A 94 6.82 12.15 -33.93
N LEU A 95 7.71 11.83 -32.96
CA LEU A 95 7.44 10.83 -31.92
C LEU A 95 6.40 11.34 -30.91
N LEU A 96 6.51 12.61 -30.50
CA LEU A 96 5.54 13.26 -29.62
C LEU A 96 4.15 13.45 -30.28
N ALA A 97 4.10 13.57 -31.60
CA ALA A 97 2.84 13.59 -32.35
C ALA A 97 2.16 12.20 -32.41
N LYS A 98 2.94 11.11 -32.49
CA LYS A 98 2.42 9.74 -32.48
C LYS A 98 1.83 9.33 -31.11
N SER A 99 2.42 9.77 -29.99
CA SER A 99 1.88 9.49 -28.65
C SER A 99 0.55 10.22 -28.39
N LYS A 100 0.36 11.41 -28.97
CA LYS A 100 -0.91 12.17 -28.91
C LYS A 100 -2.06 11.53 -29.72
N HIS A 101 -1.75 10.76 -30.76
CA HIS A 101 -2.78 10.10 -31.59
C HIS A 101 -3.33 8.80 -31.00
N VAL A 102 -2.63 8.15 -30.05
CA VAL A 102 -3.13 6.97 -29.33
C VAL A 102 -4.24 7.33 -28.33
N VAL A 103 -4.29 8.60 -27.89
CA VAL A 103 -5.25 9.11 -26.90
C VAL A 103 -6.52 9.72 -27.54
N LYS A 104 -6.54 9.90 -28.88
CA LYS A 104 -7.64 10.58 -29.61
C LYS A 104 -8.39 9.66 -30.60
N ARG A 105 -8.77 8.46 -30.17
CA ARG A 105 -9.86 7.68 -30.82
C ARG A 105 -10.98 7.42 -29.81
N VAL A 106 -11.71 8.47 -29.50
CA VAL A 106 -13.13 8.43 -29.14
C VAL A 106 -13.74 9.57 -29.94
N ASP A 107 -14.43 9.25 -31.04
CA ASP A 107 -15.15 10.24 -31.83
C ASP A 107 -16.43 10.67 -31.07
N PRO A 108 -16.77 11.97 -31.03
CA PRO A 108 -18.04 12.48 -30.52
C PRO A 108 -19.07 12.79 -31.63
N GLU A 109 -20.33 12.97 -31.19
CA GLU A 109 -21.56 13.49 -31.88
C GLU A 109 -22.47 12.40 -32.51
N MET A 110 -23.81 12.35 -32.33
CA MET A 110 -24.81 13.33 -31.87
C MET A 110 -26.17 12.63 -31.53
N ASP A 111 -26.90 13.17 -30.54
CA ASP A 111 -28.36 13.26 -30.27
C ASP A 111 -29.37 12.07 -30.35
N GLY A 112 -30.19 11.90 -29.29
CA GLY A 112 -31.56 11.35 -29.35
C GLY A 112 -32.03 10.46 -28.15
N PHE A 113 -33.22 10.75 -27.60
CA PHE A 113 -33.90 10.19 -26.40
C PHE A 113 -34.32 8.67 -26.47
N PRO A 114 -34.87 8.04 -25.39
CA PRO A 114 -34.54 6.68 -24.94
C PRO A 114 -35.57 5.60 -25.32
N GLN A 115 -35.11 4.34 -25.42
CA GLN A 115 -36.00 3.17 -25.29
C GLN A 115 -35.26 1.89 -24.88
N GLU A 116 -35.92 1.11 -24.04
CA GLU A 116 -35.52 -0.20 -23.50
C GLU A 116 -35.27 -1.25 -24.60
N GLN A 117 -34.25 -2.11 -24.40
CA GLN A 117 -34.32 -3.55 -24.67
C GLN A 117 -33.07 -4.29 -24.17
N SER A 118 -33.30 -5.51 -23.70
CA SER A 118 -32.33 -6.43 -23.10
C SER A 118 -31.64 -7.33 -24.17
N PRO A 119 -30.81 -8.31 -23.80
CA PRO A 119 -29.40 -8.34 -24.14
C PRO A 119 -29.04 -9.31 -25.28
N LEU A 120 -28.03 -8.97 -26.09
CA LEU A 120 -27.42 -9.92 -27.03
C LEU A 120 -25.93 -10.13 -26.72
N THR A 121 -25.68 -11.35 -26.26
CA THR A 121 -24.41 -12.08 -26.26
C THR A 121 -23.67 -11.94 -27.59
N ASN A 122 -22.34 -11.76 -27.57
CA ASN A 122 -21.43 -12.54 -28.42
C ASN A 122 -19.95 -12.38 -28.04
N LYS A 123 -19.36 -13.52 -27.67
CA LYS A 123 -18.09 -14.08 -28.17
C LYS A 123 -16.90 -13.13 -28.34
N TRP A 124 -15.99 -13.17 -27.37
CA TRP A 124 -14.57 -12.89 -27.60
C TRP A 124 -13.66 -13.87 -26.87
N PHE A 125 -13.76 -15.15 -27.23
CA PHE A 125 -12.65 -16.10 -27.02
C PHE A 125 -11.92 -16.25 -28.35
N SER A 126 -10.83 -15.50 -28.51
CA SER A 126 -9.79 -15.78 -29.49
C SER A 126 -8.51 -16.04 -28.71
N SER A 127 -8.15 -17.31 -28.66
CA SER A 127 -6.91 -17.80 -28.09
C SER A 127 -5.72 -17.31 -28.93
N LYS A 128 -4.85 -16.49 -28.35
CA LYS A 128 -3.47 -16.34 -28.81
C LYS A 128 -2.52 -16.51 -27.64
N SER A 129 -1.83 -17.64 -27.67
CA SER A 129 -0.52 -17.97 -27.09
C SER A 129 0.05 -16.91 -26.14
N SER A 130 0.10 -17.25 -24.86
CA SER A 130 0.87 -16.56 -23.82
C SER A 130 2.34 -16.43 -24.23
N LYS A 131 2.73 -15.25 -24.72
CA LYS A 131 4.14 -14.86 -24.76
C LYS A 131 4.56 -14.63 -23.30
N LYS A 132 5.41 -15.52 -22.77
CA LYS A 132 6.05 -15.35 -21.46
C LYS A 132 6.79 -14.00 -21.45
N ILE A 133 6.43 -13.12 -20.53
CA ILE A 133 7.17 -11.89 -20.26
C ILE A 133 8.52 -12.32 -19.66
N PRO A 134 9.67 -11.94 -20.25
CA PRO A 134 10.99 -12.39 -19.79
C PRO A 134 11.26 -11.99 -18.34
N LEU A 135 12.05 -12.81 -17.64
CA LEU A 135 12.51 -12.60 -16.25
C LEU A 135 13.29 -11.27 -16.06
N THR A 136 13.66 -10.58 -17.15
CA THR A 136 14.39 -9.31 -17.16
C THR A 136 13.57 -8.09 -16.71
N ALA A 137 12.25 -8.22 -16.50
CA ALA A 137 11.36 -7.11 -16.10
C ALA A 137 11.07 -7.03 -14.59
N VAL A 138 11.51 -8.01 -13.79
CA VAL A 138 11.32 -7.98 -12.33
C VAL A 138 12.54 -7.28 -11.72
N THR A 139 12.32 -6.17 -11.00
CA THR A 139 13.42 -5.35 -10.47
C THR A 139 13.50 -5.39 -8.94
N SER A 140 12.46 -5.93 -8.30
CA SER A 140 12.35 -6.10 -6.86
C SER A 140 11.44 -7.30 -6.52
N VAL A 141 11.47 -7.73 -5.26
CA VAL A 141 10.52 -8.73 -4.74
C VAL A 141 9.07 -8.28 -4.96
N ILE A 142 8.77 -6.99 -4.75
CA ILE A 142 7.42 -6.43 -4.90
C ILE A 142 6.93 -6.53 -6.35
N ASP A 143 7.78 -6.19 -7.33
CA ASP A 143 7.45 -6.34 -8.76
C ASP A 143 7.17 -7.81 -9.12
N GLY A 144 7.95 -8.71 -8.54
CA GLY A 144 7.79 -10.15 -8.72
C GLY A 144 6.45 -10.64 -8.18
N LEU A 145 6.10 -10.26 -6.94
CA LEU A 145 4.80 -10.61 -6.34
C LEU A 145 3.63 -10.03 -7.15
N LYS A 146 3.74 -8.77 -7.60
CA LYS A 146 2.74 -8.12 -8.45
C LYS A 146 2.54 -8.86 -9.77
N LYS A 147 3.62 -9.28 -10.43
CA LYS A 147 3.56 -10.11 -11.65
C LYS A 147 2.89 -11.46 -11.37
N LEU A 148 3.32 -12.17 -10.33
CA LEU A 148 2.74 -13.46 -9.94
C LEU A 148 1.25 -13.33 -9.60
N TYR A 149 0.84 -12.24 -8.95
CA TYR A 149 -0.57 -11.95 -8.70
C TYR A 149 -1.36 -11.87 -10.00
N ILE A 150 -0.94 -11.00 -10.92
CA ILE A 150 -1.66 -10.74 -12.17
C ILE A 150 -1.73 -11.99 -13.05
N GLU A 151 -0.62 -12.73 -13.16
CA GLU A 151 -0.51 -13.87 -14.07
C GLU A 151 -1.14 -15.16 -13.52
N LYS A 152 -1.04 -15.40 -12.20
CA LYS A 152 -1.38 -16.70 -11.61
C LYS A 152 -2.52 -16.67 -10.60
N LEU A 153 -2.54 -15.71 -9.68
CA LEU A 153 -3.53 -15.67 -8.59
C LEU A 153 -4.84 -14.96 -8.97
N LYS A 154 -4.77 -13.78 -9.57
CA LYS A 154 -5.93 -12.96 -9.96
C LYS A 154 -6.92 -13.71 -10.87
N PRO A 155 -6.49 -14.51 -11.87
CA PRO A 155 -7.42 -15.31 -12.67
C PRO A 155 -8.26 -16.27 -11.81
N LEU A 156 -7.63 -16.89 -10.80
CA LEU A 156 -8.31 -17.80 -9.86
C LEU A 156 -9.33 -17.02 -9.01
N GLU A 157 -8.92 -15.89 -8.43
CA GLU A 157 -9.80 -15.04 -7.62
C GLU A 157 -11.05 -14.60 -8.39
N VAL A 158 -10.87 -14.14 -9.63
CA VAL A 158 -11.98 -13.68 -10.49
C VAL A 158 -12.90 -14.85 -10.88
N THR A 159 -12.34 -15.99 -11.27
CA THR A 159 -13.12 -17.15 -11.74
C THR A 159 -14.03 -17.71 -10.65
N TYR A 160 -13.55 -17.73 -9.40
CA TYR A 160 -14.28 -18.27 -8.25
C TYR A 160 -14.89 -17.18 -7.36
N LYS A 161 -14.92 -15.92 -7.82
CA LYS A 161 -15.54 -14.78 -7.12
C LYS A 161 -15.00 -14.54 -5.71
N PHE A 162 -13.70 -14.73 -5.51
CA PHE A 162 -13.05 -14.56 -4.20
C PHE A 162 -13.29 -13.18 -3.56
N ASN A 163 -13.40 -12.15 -4.41
CA ASN A 163 -13.62 -10.77 -3.97
C ASN A 163 -14.96 -10.53 -3.27
N ASP A 164 -15.95 -11.37 -3.53
CA ASP A 164 -17.29 -11.24 -2.94
C ASP A 164 -17.36 -11.91 -1.56
N PHE A 165 -16.45 -12.85 -1.26
CA PHE A 165 -16.49 -13.68 -0.06
C PHE A 165 -15.42 -13.34 0.98
N VAL A 166 -14.22 -12.93 0.52
CA VAL A 166 -13.06 -12.84 1.42
C VAL A 166 -12.46 -11.45 1.42
N SER A 167 -12.01 -10.97 0.26
CA SER A 167 -11.39 -9.64 0.18
C SER A 167 -11.30 -9.11 -1.24
N PRO A 168 -11.40 -7.79 -1.46
CA PRO A 168 -11.30 -7.17 -2.78
C PRO A 168 -10.04 -7.59 -3.56
N LEU A 169 -10.10 -7.51 -4.89
CA LEU A 169 -8.93 -7.75 -5.74
C LEU A 169 -7.84 -6.72 -5.46
N LEU A 170 -6.59 -7.17 -5.48
CA LEU A 170 -5.45 -6.28 -5.29
C LEU A 170 -5.22 -5.42 -6.54
N THR A 171 -4.93 -4.15 -6.32
CA THR A 171 -4.54 -3.19 -7.35
C THR A 171 -3.03 -3.06 -7.41
N SER A 172 -2.50 -2.48 -8.49
CA SER A 172 -1.07 -2.21 -8.61
C SER A 172 -0.57 -1.32 -7.46
N SER A 173 -1.36 -0.33 -7.04
CA SER A 173 -1.01 0.58 -5.95
C SER A 173 -0.98 -0.10 -4.59
N ASP A 174 -1.68 -1.22 -4.39
CA ASP A 174 -1.56 -2.01 -3.16
C ASP A 174 -0.19 -2.68 -3.01
N PHE A 175 0.45 -3.07 -4.13
CA PHE A 175 1.81 -3.60 -4.12
C PHE A 175 2.84 -2.48 -3.95
N ASP A 176 2.65 -1.37 -4.68
CA ASP A 176 3.59 -0.26 -4.75
C ASP A 176 3.50 0.67 -3.53
N ALA A 177 2.46 0.53 -2.70
CA ALA A 177 2.26 1.32 -1.49
C ALA A 177 3.50 1.27 -0.60
N LYS A 178 3.88 2.39 0.03
CA LYS A 178 4.91 2.38 1.06
C LYS A 178 4.36 1.82 2.37
N PRO A 179 5.22 1.28 3.25
CA PRO A 179 4.81 0.89 4.59
C PRO A 179 4.09 2.04 5.32
N MET A 180 2.98 1.72 5.98
CA MET A 180 2.13 2.72 6.64
C MET A 180 2.21 2.63 8.16
N VAL A 181 2.39 3.79 8.81
CA VAL A 181 2.41 3.95 10.27
C VAL A 181 1.21 4.77 10.70
N MET A 182 0.25 4.15 11.36
CA MET A 182 -0.95 4.82 11.86
C MET A 182 -0.77 5.28 13.30
N LEU A 183 -1.09 6.54 13.59
CA LEU A 183 -1.11 7.08 14.94
C LEU A 183 -2.54 7.16 15.42
N LEU A 184 -2.85 6.46 16.51
CA LEU A 184 -4.19 6.44 17.12
C LEU A 184 -4.11 6.84 18.60
N GLY A 185 -5.07 7.62 19.07
CA GLY A 185 -5.13 8.05 20.46
C GLY A 185 -6.19 9.13 20.69
N GLN A 186 -6.50 9.40 21.95
CA GLN A 186 -7.48 10.41 22.32
C GLN A 186 -7.05 11.84 21.93
N TYR A 187 -7.93 12.81 22.11
CA TYR A 187 -7.59 14.21 21.87
C TYR A 187 -6.41 14.67 22.72
N SER A 188 -5.57 15.52 22.13
CA SER A 188 -4.42 16.13 22.80
C SER A 188 -3.31 15.16 23.23
N THR A 189 -3.32 13.87 22.84
CA THR A 189 -2.22 12.94 23.14
C THR A 189 -0.93 13.22 22.35
N GLY A 190 -0.98 14.13 21.38
CA GLY A 190 0.19 14.62 20.65
C GLY A 190 0.52 13.88 19.35
N LYS A 191 -0.45 13.25 18.68
CA LYS A 191 -0.26 12.55 17.38
C LYS A 191 0.39 13.42 16.30
N THR A 192 -0.23 14.55 15.97
CA THR A 192 0.31 15.52 15.00
C THR A 192 1.68 16.06 15.41
N THR A 193 1.87 16.35 16.71
CA THR A 193 3.17 16.79 17.26
C THR A 193 4.23 15.71 17.15
N PHE A 194 3.87 14.44 17.34
CA PHE A 194 4.76 13.30 17.23
C PHE A 194 5.25 13.15 15.78
N ILE A 195 4.37 13.25 14.78
CA ILE A 195 4.76 13.23 13.37
C ILE A 195 5.69 14.39 13.05
N LYS A 196 5.33 15.61 13.48
CA LYS A 196 6.19 16.80 13.32
C LYS A 196 7.58 16.58 13.93
N HIS A 197 7.64 15.98 15.12
CA HIS A 197 8.88 15.69 15.82
C HIS A 197 9.75 14.69 15.06
N LEU A 198 9.16 13.63 14.50
CA LEU A 198 9.88 12.65 13.68
C LEU A 198 10.38 13.25 12.36
N LEU A 199 9.57 14.07 11.71
CA LEU A 199 9.93 14.76 10.47
C LEU A 199 10.87 15.96 10.71
N ARG A 200 11.04 16.42 11.96
CA ARG A 200 11.74 17.66 12.32
C ARG A 200 11.20 18.91 11.61
N THR A 201 10.02 18.80 11.01
CA THR A 201 9.33 19.87 10.28
C THR A 201 7.82 19.61 10.29
N SER A 202 7.03 20.64 10.03
CA SER A 202 5.57 20.50 9.87
C SER A 202 5.23 20.00 8.48
N TYR A 203 4.12 19.28 8.34
CA TYR A 203 3.56 18.92 7.04
C TYR A 203 2.39 19.85 6.64
N PRO A 204 2.11 20.01 5.33
CA PRO A 204 0.98 20.82 4.85
C PRO A 204 -0.36 20.38 5.46
N GLY A 205 -1.17 21.33 5.94
CA GLY A 205 -2.46 21.03 6.56
C GLY A 205 -2.39 20.60 8.03
N ALA A 206 -1.18 20.46 8.62
CA ALA A 206 -1.04 20.19 10.05
C ALA A 206 -1.57 21.36 10.90
N HIS A 207 -2.43 21.06 11.87
CA HIS A 207 -2.93 22.03 12.84
C HIS A 207 -2.67 21.49 14.25
N ILE A 208 -1.85 22.20 15.03
CA ILE A 208 -1.52 21.83 16.41
C ILE A 208 -2.12 22.89 17.34
N GLY A 209 -3.13 22.51 18.12
CA GLY A 209 -3.71 23.37 19.15
C GLY A 209 -4.33 22.60 20.31
N PRO A 210 -4.65 23.29 21.42
CA PRO A 210 -5.22 22.69 22.62
C PRO A 210 -6.68 22.23 22.44
N GLU A 211 -7.40 22.85 21.50
CA GLU A 211 -8.75 22.47 21.09
C GLU A 211 -8.76 21.26 20.14
N PRO A 212 -9.90 20.58 19.90
CA PRO A 212 -10.05 19.52 18.90
C PRO A 212 -9.69 20.01 17.49
N THR A 213 -8.39 20.01 17.18
CA THR A 213 -7.83 20.69 15.99
C THR A 213 -7.74 19.77 14.77
N THR A 214 -7.42 18.49 14.99
CA THR A 214 -7.44 17.47 13.94
C THR A 214 -8.77 16.72 13.96
N ASP A 215 -9.67 17.08 13.05
CA ASP A 215 -10.95 16.40 12.81
C ASP A 215 -10.95 15.52 11.54
N ARG A 216 -9.79 15.42 10.88
CA ARG A 216 -9.56 14.72 9.60
C ARG A 216 -8.58 13.57 9.75
N PHE A 217 -8.77 12.54 8.93
CA PHE A 217 -7.72 11.58 8.65
C PHE A 217 -6.76 12.20 7.66
N VAL A 218 -5.49 12.34 8.05
CA VAL A 218 -4.45 12.92 7.19
C VAL A 218 -3.40 11.87 6.90
N VAL A 219 -3.26 11.51 5.62
CA VAL A 219 -2.15 10.67 5.15
C VAL A 219 -0.99 11.58 4.80
N VAL A 220 0.12 11.47 5.51
CA VAL A 220 1.35 12.24 5.24
C VAL A 220 2.31 11.35 4.45
N MET A 221 2.56 11.70 3.20
CA MET A 221 3.37 10.90 2.28
C MET A 221 4.33 11.75 1.45
N SER A 222 5.29 11.09 0.81
CA SER A 222 6.22 11.78 -0.10
C SER A 222 5.49 12.30 -1.33
N GLY A 223 5.84 13.51 -1.77
CA GLY A 223 5.41 14.07 -3.05
C GLY A 223 6.41 15.08 -3.57
N SER A 224 6.31 15.40 -4.88
CA SER A 224 7.20 16.36 -5.53
C SER A 224 7.03 17.80 -5.02
N ASP A 225 5.85 18.13 -4.53
CA ASP A 225 5.49 19.48 -4.13
C ASP A 225 4.77 19.43 -2.79
N GLU A 226 4.95 20.48 -1.98
CA GLU A 226 4.22 20.65 -0.73
C GLU A 226 2.77 21.03 -1.02
N ARG A 227 1.84 20.11 -0.78
CA ARG A 227 0.41 20.34 -1.04
C ARG A 227 -0.49 19.46 -0.19
N THR A 228 -1.72 19.91 -0.01
CA THR A 228 -2.82 19.08 0.49
C THR A 228 -3.74 18.70 -0.66
N ILE A 229 -4.22 17.46 -0.65
CA ILE A 229 -5.14 16.92 -1.64
C ILE A 229 -6.41 16.47 -0.89
N PRO A 230 -7.61 16.90 -1.31
CA PRO A 230 -8.86 16.47 -0.70
C PRO A 230 -9.16 14.97 -0.93
N GLY A 231 -9.81 14.33 0.06
CA GLY A 231 -10.15 12.90 0.04
C GLY A 231 -10.93 12.44 -1.18
N ASN A 232 -11.88 13.24 -1.66
CA ASN A 232 -12.66 12.94 -2.88
C ASN A 232 -11.76 12.76 -4.11
N THR A 233 -10.66 13.52 -4.20
CA THR A 233 -9.71 13.46 -5.32
C THR A 233 -8.77 12.25 -5.18
N ILE A 234 -8.30 11.97 -3.97
CA ILE A 234 -7.38 10.86 -3.70
C ILE A 234 -8.06 9.51 -3.93
N ALA A 235 -9.33 9.40 -3.55
CA ALA A 235 -10.07 8.14 -3.64
C ALA A 235 -10.34 7.69 -5.09
N VAL A 236 -10.14 8.56 -6.09
CA VAL A 236 -10.28 8.21 -7.52
C VAL A 236 -8.93 8.07 -8.24
N GLN A 237 -7.81 8.38 -7.58
CA GLN A 237 -6.47 8.26 -8.15
C GLN A 237 -6.02 6.80 -8.15
N ALA A 238 -5.83 6.23 -9.34
CA ALA A 238 -5.47 4.81 -9.52
C ALA A 238 -4.05 4.47 -9.04
N ASP A 239 -3.17 5.47 -9.01
CA ASP A 239 -1.80 5.38 -8.50
C ASP A 239 -1.71 5.43 -6.97
N MET A 240 -2.83 5.69 -6.28
CA MET A 240 -2.91 5.78 -4.82
C MET A 240 -3.64 4.57 -4.20
N PRO A 241 -3.17 4.02 -3.06
CA PRO A 241 -3.76 2.82 -2.44
C PRO A 241 -5.04 3.10 -1.61
N PHE A 242 -5.72 4.22 -1.88
CA PHE A 242 -6.83 4.76 -1.07
C PHE A 242 -8.19 4.68 -1.75
N SER A 243 -8.28 4.07 -2.95
CA SER A 243 -9.54 3.92 -3.68
C SER A 243 -10.60 3.16 -2.89
N GLY A 244 -10.20 2.19 -2.07
CA GLY A 244 -11.11 1.46 -1.19
C GLY A 244 -11.86 2.35 -0.17
N LEU A 245 -11.40 3.57 0.10
CA LEU A 245 -12.07 4.48 1.03
C LEU A 245 -13.37 5.08 0.47
N THR A 246 -13.64 4.95 -0.85
CA THR A 246 -14.91 5.41 -1.44
C THR A 246 -16.13 4.74 -0.83
N THR A 247 -15.99 3.54 -0.26
CA THR A 247 -17.07 2.78 0.38
C THR A 247 -17.64 3.48 1.61
N PHE A 248 -16.87 4.35 2.26
CA PHE A 248 -17.33 5.14 3.41
C PHE A 248 -18.08 6.42 3.02
N GLY A 249 -18.20 6.70 1.72
CA GLY A 249 -19.01 7.76 1.16
C GLY A 249 -18.47 9.17 1.35
N THR A 250 -19.18 10.15 0.76
CA THR A 250 -18.76 11.56 0.70
C THR A 250 -18.59 12.21 2.08
N ALA A 251 -19.39 11.79 3.07
CA ALA A 251 -19.29 12.29 4.44
C ALA A 251 -17.89 12.06 5.02
N PHE A 252 -17.37 10.83 4.89
CA PHE A 252 -16.00 10.51 5.28
C PHE A 252 -14.96 11.17 4.40
N LEU A 253 -15.12 11.09 3.07
CA LEU A 253 -14.11 11.63 2.14
C LEU A 253 -13.91 13.15 2.29
N SER A 254 -14.94 13.88 2.75
CA SER A 254 -14.82 15.30 3.12
C SER A 254 -13.96 15.56 4.36
N LYS A 255 -13.71 14.52 5.17
CA LYS A 255 -12.87 14.49 6.37
C LYS A 255 -11.60 13.65 6.18
N PHE A 256 -11.24 13.35 4.94
CA PHE A 256 -10.02 12.67 4.55
C PHE A 256 -9.15 13.60 3.72
N GLU A 257 -7.84 13.59 3.95
CA GLU A 257 -6.87 14.44 3.27
C GLU A 257 -5.54 13.70 3.08
N CYS A 258 -4.84 13.98 1.98
CA CYS A 258 -3.46 13.58 1.78
C CYS A 258 -2.58 14.82 1.79
N SER A 259 -1.58 14.82 2.67
CA SER A 259 -0.54 15.81 2.75
C SER A 259 0.72 15.26 2.09
N GLN A 260 1.17 15.94 1.03
CA GLN A 260 2.36 15.57 0.28
C GLN A 260 3.47 16.59 0.54
N MET A 261 4.69 16.09 0.75
CA MET A 261 5.89 16.91 0.84
C MET A 261 7.14 16.09 0.50
N ARG A 262 8.25 16.75 0.16
CA ARG A 262 9.55 16.06 0.01
C ARG A 262 10.17 15.88 1.39
N HIS A 263 10.43 14.64 1.76
CA HIS A 263 11.16 14.36 3.00
C HIS A 263 11.79 12.96 2.94
N PRO A 264 13.09 12.79 3.29
CA PRO A 264 13.78 11.50 3.21
C PRO A 264 13.05 10.36 3.95
N LEU A 265 12.50 10.63 5.14
CA LEU A 265 11.72 9.61 5.87
C LEU A 265 10.45 9.20 5.09
N LEU A 266 9.79 10.14 4.41
CA LEU A 266 8.57 9.87 3.65
C LEU A 266 8.85 9.15 2.32
N GLU A 267 10.12 9.11 1.89
CA GLU A 267 10.55 8.27 0.77
C GLU A 267 10.44 6.78 1.12
N HIS A 268 10.48 6.43 2.41
CA HIS A 268 10.46 5.06 2.89
C HIS A 268 9.17 4.65 3.60
N ILE A 269 8.48 5.58 4.25
CA ILE A 269 7.24 5.31 4.99
C ILE A 269 6.16 6.36 4.74
N THR A 270 4.91 6.00 5.03
CA THR A 270 3.75 6.91 5.01
C THR A 270 3.16 6.96 6.41
N PHE A 271 2.84 8.15 6.92
CA PHE A 271 2.13 8.29 8.20
C PHE A 271 0.63 8.47 7.97
N VAL A 272 -0.17 7.94 8.89
CA VAL A 272 -1.62 8.19 8.97
C VAL A 272 -1.90 8.87 10.29
N ASP A 273 -2.13 10.18 10.26
CA ASP A 273 -2.58 10.95 11.42
C ASP A 273 -4.10 10.82 11.54
N THR A 274 -4.57 10.18 12.61
CA THR A 274 -6.00 9.98 12.84
C THR A 274 -6.58 11.14 13.67
N PRO A 275 -7.87 11.49 13.49
CA PRO A 275 -8.56 12.36 14.43
C PRO A 275 -8.46 11.83 15.86
N GLY A 276 -8.43 12.73 16.85
CA GLY A 276 -8.52 12.32 18.25
C GLY A 276 -9.75 11.46 18.50
N VAL A 277 -9.63 10.41 19.30
CA VAL A 277 -10.81 9.65 19.75
C VAL A 277 -11.54 10.47 20.81
N LEU A 278 -12.85 10.68 20.63
CA LEU A 278 -13.68 11.51 21.51
C LEU A 278 -13.90 10.79 22.84
N SER A 279 -14.02 11.56 23.92
CA SER A 279 -14.33 11.06 25.25
C SER A 279 -15.79 11.41 25.58
N GLY A 280 -16.73 10.53 25.20
CA GLY A 280 -18.13 10.64 25.61
C GLY A 280 -19.17 10.51 24.48
N GLU A 281 -20.36 10.06 24.85
CA GLU A 281 -21.42 9.66 23.91
C GLU A 281 -22.03 10.82 23.11
N LYS A 282 -22.11 12.02 23.71
CA LYS A 282 -22.64 13.24 23.05
C LYS A 282 -21.74 13.79 21.93
N GLN A 283 -20.46 13.47 21.97
CA GLN A 283 -19.51 13.87 20.93
C GLN A 283 -19.51 12.89 19.75
N ARG A 284 -19.89 11.62 19.97
CA ARG A 284 -20.03 10.62 18.88
C ARG A 284 -21.08 10.98 17.86
N THR A 285 -22.22 11.50 18.30
CA THR A 285 -23.31 11.88 17.40
C THR A 285 -22.93 13.02 16.45
N GLN A 286 -21.77 13.66 16.62
CA GLN A 286 -21.24 14.64 15.67
C GLN A 286 -20.51 14.02 14.47
N ARG A 287 -20.12 12.73 14.51
CA ARG A 287 -19.46 12.08 13.37
C ARG A 287 -20.51 11.56 12.39
N SER A 288 -20.49 12.08 11.18
CA SER A 288 -21.38 11.66 10.08
C SER A 288 -20.88 10.42 9.33
N TYR A 289 -19.84 9.74 9.83
CA TYR A 289 -19.23 8.58 9.20
C TYR A 289 -18.80 7.53 10.24
N ASP A 290 -18.63 6.28 9.79
CA ASP A 290 -18.18 5.17 10.62
C ASP A 290 -16.67 5.25 10.92
N PHE A 291 -16.32 5.95 12.00
CA PHE A 291 -14.93 6.08 12.43
C PHE A 291 -14.26 4.74 12.74
N THR A 292 -15.01 3.77 13.28
CA THR A 292 -14.46 2.47 13.67
C THR A 292 -14.15 1.64 12.43
N GLY A 293 -15.06 1.60 11.46
CA GLY A 293 -14.84 0.95 10.18
C GLY A 293 -13.67 1.56 9.40
N VAL A 294 -13.54 2.89 9.36
CA VAL A 294 -12.38 3.54 8.73
C VAL A 294 -11.07 3.19 9.43
N THR A 295 -11.06 3.22 10.78
CA THR A 295 -9.84 2.88 11.54
C THR A 295 -9.44 1.42 11.32
N SER A 296 -10.40 0.50 11.29
CA SER A 296 -10.17 -0.92 10.98
C SER A 296 -9.63 -1.10 9.55
N TRP A 297 -10.14 -0.35 8.57
CA TRP A 297 -9.63 -0.35 7.20
C TRP A 297 -8.16 0.06 7.13
N PHE A 298 -7.77 1.14 7.82
CA PHE A 298 -6.37 1.55 7.90
C PHE A 298 -5.52 0.52 8.66
N ALA A 299 -6.02 -0.03 9.77
CA ALA A 299 -5.31 -1.05 10.55
C ALA A 299 -4.94 -2.29 9.72
N ALA A 300 -5.84 -2.71 8.83
CA ALA A 300 -5.60 -3.81 7.91
C ALA A 300 -4.42 -3.51 6.96
N LYS A 301 -4.32 -2.26 6.46
CA LYS A 301 -3.27 -1.84 5.51
C LYS A 301 -1.98 -1.34 6.15
N CYS A 302 -2.00 -0.92 7.40
CA CYS A 302 -0.82 -0.40 8.09
C CYS A 302 0.13 -1.54 8.51
N ASP A 303 1.41 -1.21 8.59
CA ASP A 303 2.47 -2.10 9.04
C ASP A 303 2.78 -1.90 10.53
N LEU A 304 2.52 -0.69 11.06
CA LEU A 304 2.64 -0.34 12.46
C LEU A 304 1.47 0.55 12.91
N ILE A 305 0.97 0.29 14.12
CA ILE A 305 -0.06 1.09 14.77
C ILE A 305 0.49 1.61 16.10
N LEU A 306 0.70 2.92 16.20
CA LEU A 306 1.12 3.59 17.42
C LEU A 306 -0.11 4.02 18.22
N LEU A 307 -0.31 3.44 19.41
CA LEU A 307 -1.32 3.86 20.38
C LEU A 307 -0.72 4.90 21.34
N LEU A 308 -1.09 6.17 21.18
CA LEU A 308 -0.57 7.28 21.98
C LEU A 308 -1.46 7.56 23.20
N PHE A 309 -0.82 7.63 24.36
CA PHE A 309 -1.41 7.98 25.65
C PHE A 309 -0.69 9.19 26.27
N ASP A 310 -1.43 9.94 27.10
CA ASP A 310 -0.92 11.07 27.87
C ASP A 310 -1.07 10.73 29.38
N PRO A 311 -0.01 10.82 30.20
CA PRO A 311 -0.01 10.56 31.63
C PRO A 311 -1.09 11.31 32.41
N HIS A 312 -1.48 12.51 31.96
CA HIS A 312 -2.51 13.31 32.60
C HIS A 312 -3.93 12.87 32.24
N LYS A 313 -4.10 12.09 31.16
CA LYS A 313 -5.39 11.69 30.59
C LYS A 313 -5.37 10.22 30.18
N LEU A 314 -5.16 9.33 31.14
CA LEU A 314 -5.09 7.88 30.91
C LEU A 314 -6.43 7.17 30.79
N ASP A 315 -7.54 7.88 31.02
CA ASP A 315 -8.87 7.27 30.95
C ASP A 315 -9.13 6.71 29.56
N ILE A 316 -9.14 5.39 29.42
CA ILE A 316 -9.51 4.74 28.17
C ILE A 316 -11.03 4.81 28.04
N SER A 317 -11.52 5.81 27.31
CA SER A 317 -12.95 5.99 27.07
C SER A 317 -13.57 4.76 26.40
N ASP A 318 -14.87 4.54 26.57
CA ASP A 318 -15.55 3.41 25.91
C ASP A 318 -15.58 3.54 24.38
N GLU A 319 -15.28 4.72 23.83
CA GLU A 319 -15.05 4.87 22.40
C GLU A 319 -13.68 4.33 22.03
N PHE A 320 -12.66 4.72 22.80
CA PHE A 320 -11.32 4.25 22.53
C PHE A 320 -11.18 2.74 22.72
N LYS A 321 -11.86 2.15 23.72
CA LYS A 321 -11.98 0.69 23.84
C LYS A 321 -12.60 0.02 22.61
N ARG A 322 -13.65 0.61 22.03
CA ARG A 322 -14.29 0.11 20.81
C ARG A 322 -13.35 0.19 19.61
N VAL A 323 -12.66 1.32 19.45
CA VAL A 323 -11.69 1.50 18.37
C VAL A 323 -10.53 0.52 18.53
N ILE A 324 -9.96 0.35 19.73
CA ILE A 324 -8.92 -0.66 20.00
C ILE A 324 -9.47 -2.07 19.72
N GLY A 325 -10.71 -2.35 20.10
CA GLY A 325 -11.38 -3.62 19.79
C GLY A 325 -11.50 -3.91 18.29
N SER A 326 -11.61 -2.88 17.45
CA SER A 326 -11.60 -3.00 15.98
C SER A 326 -10.22 -3.29 15.38
N LEU A 327 -9.16 -3.23 16.18
CA LEU A 327 -7.79 -3.59 15.81
C LEU A 327 -7.47 -5.08 16.08
N ARG A 328 -8.43 -5.85 16.64
CA ARG A 328 -8.23 -7.28 16.92
C ARG A 328 -7.75 -8.03 15.67
N GLY A 329 -6.74 -8.89 15.85
CA GLY A 329 -6.10 -9.60 14.74
C GLY A 329 -4.97 -8.81 14.07
N HIS A 330 -4.69 -7.60 14.56
CA HIS A 330 -3.53 -6.79 14.19
C HIS A 330 -2.66 -6.45 15.41
N ASP A 331 -2.78 -7.22 16.49
CA ASP A 331 -2.12 -7.00 17.77
C ASP A 331 -0.58 -7.00 17.65
N ASP A 332 -0.03 -7.78 16.71
CA ASP A 332 1.39 -7.86 16.39
C ASP A 332 1.97 -6.52 15.89
N LYS A 333 1.12 -5.70 15.26
CA LYS A 333 1.46 -4.37 14.71
C LYS A 333 1.36 -3.26 15.74
N ILE A 334 0.80 -3.52 16.92
CA ILE A 334 0.52 -2.48 17.91
C ILE A 334 1.78 -2.18 18.72
N ARG A 335 2.11 -0.90 18.85
CA ARG A 335 3.08 -0.38 19.82
C ARG A 335 2.43 0.75 20.60
N VAL A 336 2.72 0.80 21.89
CA VAL A 336 2.13 1.79 22.78
C VAL A 336 3.16 2.89 23.00
N VAL A 337 2.72 4.15 23.00
CA VAL A 337 3.57 5.30 23.29
C VAL A 337 2.93 6.07 24.44
N LEU A 338 3.61 6.12 25.58
CA LEU A 338 3.27 7.01 26.69
C LEU A 338 4.01 8.33 26.49
N ASN A 339 3.35 9.27 25.81
CA ASN A 339 3.89 10.56 25.43
C ASN A 339 3.77 11.58 26.57
N LYS A 340 4.55 12.66 26.54
CA LYS A 340 4.57 13.72 27.59
C LYS A 340 4.92 13.20 28.98
N ALA A 341 5.75 12.15 29.06
CA ALA A 341 6.19 11.56 30.31
C ALA A 341 7.01 12.53 31.19
N ASP A 342 7.56 13.59 30.58
CA ASP A 342 8.30 14.67 31.26
C ASP A 342 7.43 15.63 32.09
N GLN A 343 6.10 15.50 31.99
CA GLN A 343 5.17 16.36 32.70
C GLN A 343 4.76 15.79 34.07
N VAL A 344 5.19 14.58 34.41
CA VAL A 344 4.87 13.90 35.67
C VAL A 344 6.16 13.48 36.37
N ASP A 345 6.14 13.42 37.70
CA ASP A 345 7.27 12.90 38.46
C ASP A 345 7.43 11.38 38.27
N THR A 346 8.58 10.83 38.66
CA THR A 346 8.89 9.40 38.50
C THR A 346 7.90 8.48 39.22
N GLN A 347 7.41 8.85 40.40
CA GLN A 347 6.49 8.00 41.17
C GLN A 347 5.10 7.97 40.50
N GLN A 348 4.62 9.12 40.06
CA GLN A 348 3.39 9.25 39.29
C GLN A 348 3.51 8.50 37.96
N LEU A 349 4.64 8.63 37.26
CA LEU A 349 4.90 7.92 36.01
C LEU A 349 4.76 6.39 36.17
N MET A 350 5.32 5.82 37.25
CA MET A 350 5.20 4.38 37.53
C MET A 350 3.76 3.95 37.82
N ARG A 351 2.98 4.78 38.53
CA ARG A 351 1.54 4.52 38.78
C ARG A 351 0.72 4.58 37.49
N VAL A 352 0.99 5.59 36.68
CA VAL A 352 0.42 5.82 35.35
C VAL A 352 0.70 4.62 34.43
N TYR A 353 1.95 4.18 34.37
CA TYR A 353 2.37 3.04 33.58
C TYR A 353 1.65 1.76 34.00
N GLY A 354 1.60 1.46 35.30
CA GLY A 354 0.88 0.29 35.82
C GLY A 354 -0.61 0.31 35.48
N ALA A 355 -1.27 1.48 35.63
CA ALA A 355 -2.67 1.66 35.29
C ALA A 355 -2.95 1.49 33.78
N LEU A 356 -2.05 1.98 32.93
CA LEU A 356 -2.12 1.83 31.47
C LEU A 356 -2.03 0.35 31.08
N MET A 357 -1.03 -0.36 31.59
CA MET A 357 -0.83 -1.79 31.28
C MET A 357 -2.00 -2.65 31.76
N TRP A 358 -2.53 -2.38 32.96
CA TRP A 358 -3.73 -3.04 33.46
C TRP A 358 -4.94 -2.82 32.54
N SER A 359 -5.12 -1.59 32.05
CA SER A 359 -6.24 -1.23 31.19
C SER A 359 -6.10 -1.83 29.79
N LEU A 360 -4.89 -1.79 29.20
CA LEU A 360 -4.59 -2.39 27.90
C LEU A 360 -4.75 -3.91 27.92
N GLY A 361 -4.29 -4.59 28.97
CA GLY A 361 -4.46 -6.04 29.11
C GLY A 361 -5.93 -6.47 29.06
N LYS A 362 -6.84 -5.68 29.63
CA LYS A 362 -8.29 -5.94 29.55
C LYS A 362 -8.88 -5.71 28.17
N VAL A 363 -8.35 -4.76 27.40
CA VAL A 363 -8.95 -4.32 26.13
C VAL A 363 -8.39 -5.10 24.94
N LEU A 364 -7.07 -5.29 24.88
CA LEU A 364 -6.42 -6.04 23.79
C LEU A 364 -6.73 -7.54 23.89
N ASN A 365 -6.91 -8.07 25.11
CA ASN A 365 -7.25 -9.48 25.34
C ASN A 365 -6.29 -10.45 24.63
N THR A 366 -5.00 -10.10 24.63
CA THR A 366 -3.89 -10.94 24.17
C THR A 366 -3.05 -11.36 25.39
N PRO A 367 -2.52 -12.60 25.42
CA PRO A 367 -1.61 -13.02 26.48
C PRO A 367 -0.26 -12.28 26.42
N GLU A 368 0.06 -11.64 25.29
CA GLU A 368 1.34 -10.95 25.07
C GLU A 368 1.30 -9.51 25.59
N VAL A 369 2.38 -9.09 26.25
CA VAL A 369 2.51 -7.74 26.78
C VAL A 369 3.01 -6.81 25.67
N SER A 370 2.24 -5.78 25.33
CA SER A 370 2.66 -4.79 24.33
C SER A 370 3.85 -3.96 24.83
N ARG A 371 4.85 -3.72 23.95
CA ARG A 371 5.94 -2.78 24.21
C ARG A 371 5.39 -1.36 24.31
N VAL A 372 5.73 -0.68 25.42
CA VAL A 372 5.39 0.72 25.68
C VAL A 372 6.64 1.58 25.59
N TYR A 373 6.64 2.58 24.73
CA TYR A 373 7.69 3.59 24.62
C TYR A 373 7.37 4.78 25.53
N ILE A 374 8.25 5.11 26.46
CA ILE A 374 8.01 6.18 27.44
C ILE A 374 8.89 7.39 27.10
N GLY A 375 8.27 8.56 26.87
CA GLY A 375 9.05 9.76 26.59
C GLY A 375 8.21 10.99 26.29
N SER A 376 8.87 12.03 25.78
CA SER A 376 8.23 13.27 25.33
C SER A 376 8.65 13.57 23.90
N PHE A 377 7.76 13.28 22.96
CA PHE A 377 8.04 13.34 21.52
C PHE A 377 7.60 14.70 20.96
N ASN A 378 8.35 15.74 21.31
CA ASN A 378 8.12 17.10 20.83
C ASN A 378 9.45 17.86 20.74
N ASP A 379 9.42 19.06 20.15
CA ASP A 379 10.63 19.85 19.90
C ASP A 379 11.09 20.68 21.11
N LYS A 380 10.42 20.57 22.26
CA LYS A 380 10.80 21.28 23.48
C LYS A 380 11.86 20.48 24.24
N PRO A 381 12.77 21.18 24.95
CA PRO A 381 13.70 20.49 25.83
C PRO A 381 12.93 19.72 26.91
N VAL A 382 13.43 18.52 27.24
CA VAL A 382 12.91 17.72 28.34
C VAL A 382 12.99 18.53 29.63
N ASN A 383 11.95 18.50 30.44
CA ASN A 383 11.96 19.19 31.73
C ASN A 383 12.87 18.47 32.73
N GLU A 384 14.18 18.76 32.69
CA GLU A 384 15.19 18.10 33.52
C GLU A 384 14.91 18.21 35.03
N SER A 385 14.22 19.29 35.45
CA SER A 385 13.86 19.52 36.86
C SER A 385 12.80 18.56 37.40
N ALA A 386 11.90 18.05 36.54
CA ALA A 386 10.81 17.16 36.93
C ALA A 386 11.21 15.68 36.91
N VAL A 387 12.12 15.29 36.01
CA VAL A 387 12.41 13.89 35.71
C VAL A 387 13.76 13.43 36.28
N GLY A 388 14.67 14.37 36.57
CA GLY A 388 16.03 14.09 37.00
C GLY A 388 16.89 13.42 35.91
N PRO A 389 18.18 13.16 36.20
CA PRO A 389 19.13 12.64 35.21
C PRO A 389 18.80 11.21 34.73
N LEU A 390 18.29 10.35 35.63
CA LEU A 390 17.92 8.98 35.30
C LEU A 390 16.73 8.92 34.32
N GLY A 391 15.77 9.82 34.46
CA GLY A 391 14.61 9.84 33.59
C GLY A 391 14.88 10.43 32.22
N LYS A 392 15.82 11.39 32.12
CA LYS A 392 16.31 11.88 30.82
C LYS A 392 16.95 10.76 30.01
N GLU A 393 17.87 10.01 30.63
CA GLU A 393 18.53 8.88 29.98
C GLU A 393 17.51 7.80 29.56
N LEU A 394 16.52 7.51 30.40
CA LEU A 394 15.43 6.60 30.05
C LEU A 394 14.68 7.08 28.80
N PHE A 395 14.25 8.34 28.76
CA PHE A 395 13.47 8.87 27.64
C PHE A 395 14.26 8.91 26.33
N GLU A 396 15.55 9.25 26.39
CA GLU A 396 16.44 9.22 25.23
C GLU A 396 16.59 7.79 24.69
N ARG A 397 16.84 6.81 25.57
CA ARG A 397 16.94 5.38 25.19
C ARG A 397 15.63 4.85 24.61
N GLU A 398 14.49 5.17 25.22
CA GLU A 398 13.16 4.76 24.73
C GLU A 398 12.82 5.40 23.38
N GLN A 399 13.26 6.64 23.16
CA GLN A 399 13.12 7.32 21.88
C GLN A 399 14.02 6.68 20.80
N ASP A 400 15.26 6.34 21.13
CA ASP A 400 16.17 5.64 20.23
C ASP A 400 15.66 4.25 19.85
N ASP A 401 15.13 3.50 20.82
CA ASP A 401 14.47 2.21 20.57
C ASP A 401 13.29 2.37 19.59
N LEU A 402 12.43 3.37 19.81
CA LEU A 402 11.30 3.63 18.91
C LEU A 402 11.76 4.02 17.51
N LEU A 403 12.80 4.87 17.39
CA LEU A 403 13.38 5.25 16.11
C LEU A 403 14.01 4.04 15.39
N SER A 404 14.65 3.13 16.12
CA SER A 404 15.15 1.87 15.57
C SER A 404 14.01 1.02 15.05
N ASP A 405 12.94 0.88 15.83
CA ASP A 405 11.75 0.11 15.44
C ASP A 405 11.09 0.68 14.18
N LEU A 406 11.02 2.03 14.07
CA LEU A 406 10.52 2.75 12.89
C LEU A 406 11.40 2.54 11.66
N LYS A 407 12.73 2.54 11.82
CA LYS A 407 13.69 2.30 10.73
C LYS A 407 13.59 0.87 10.18
N ASP A 408 13.25 -0.09 11.03
CA ASP A 408 13.08 -1.49 10.64
C ASP A 408 11.74 -1.78 9.93
N ILE A 409 10.78 -0.85 9.96
CA ILE A 409 9.44 -1.06 9.38
C ILE A 409 9.52 -1.44 7.91
N PRO A 410 10.25 -0.75 7.01
CA PRO A 410 10.25 -1.09 5.61
C PRO A 410 10.75 -2.52 5.35
N LYS A 411 11.78 -2.93 6.10
CA LYS A 411 12.29 -4.31 6.06
C LYS A 411 11.21 -5.31 6.49
N LYS A 412 10.62 -5.11 7.68
CA LYS A 412 9.55 -5.96 8.23
C LYS A 412 8.29 -5.99 7.33
N ALA A 413 7.97 -4.87 6.69
CA ALA A 413 6.82 -4.73 5.79
C ALA A 413 6.99 -5.55 4.51
N CYS A 414 8.21 -5.64 3.96
CA CYS A 414 8.49 -6.51 2.82
C CYS A 414 8.21 -7.97 3.16
N ASP A 415 8.77 -8.47 4.28
CA ASP A 415 8.56 -9.84 4.75
C ASP A 415 7.08 -10.12 5.05
N ARG A 416 6.39 -9.16 5.68
CA ARG A 416 4.96 -9.24 5.95
C ARG A 416 4.16 -9.37 4.65
N ARG A 417 4.45 -8.56 3.63
CA ARG A 417 3.73 -8.60 2.34
C ARG A 417 3.88 -9.95 1.65
N ILE A 418 5.07 -10.55 1.69
CA ILE A 418 5.30 -11.90 1.17
C ILE A 418 4.39 -12.90 1.92
N ASN A 419 4.38 -12.84 3.25
CA ASN A 419 3.58 -13.73 4.08
C ASN A 419 2.07 -13.56 3.84
N GLU A 420 1.57 -12.33 3.77
CA GLU A 420 0.16 -12.05 3.47
C GLU A 420 -0.23 -12.47 2.06
N PHE A 421 0.66 -12.30 1.08
CA PHE A 421 0.46 -12.79 -0.28
C PHE A 421 0.32 -14.31 -0.33
N VAL A 422 1.20 -15.02 0.39
CA VAL A 422 1.15 -16.49 0.51
C VAL A 422 -0.13 -16.96 1.22
N LYS A 423 -0.54 -16.31 2.32
CA LYS A 423 -1.81 -16.60 3.01
C LYS A 423 -3.00 -16.41 2.07
N ARG A 424 -3.04 -15.29 1.34
CA ARG A 424 -4.09 -14.99 0.37
C ARG A 424 -4.16 -16.03 -0.75
N ALA A 425 -3.01 -16.46 -1.28
CA ALA A 425 -2.95 -17.49 -2.30
C ALA A 425 -3.52 -18.84 -1.82
N ARG A 426 -3.19 -19.25 -0.58
CA ARG A 426 -3.78 -20.45 0.04
C ARG A 426 -5.29 -20.31 0.24
N ALA A 427 -5.74 -19.19 0.78
CA ALA A 427 -7.17 -18.91 0.98
C ALA A 427 -7.95 -18.94 -0.35
N ALA A 428 -7.42 -18.34 -1.42
CA ALA A 428 -8.04 -18.36 -2.74
C ALA A 428 -8.12 -19.78 -3.33
N LYS A 429 -7.08 -20.61 -3.12
CA LYS A 429 -7.09 -22.01 -3.54
C LYS A 429 -8.16 -22.82 -2.81
N ILE A 430 -8.27 -22.67 -1.49
CA ILE A 430 -9.29 -23.34 -0.68
C ILE A 430 -10.68 -22.89 -1.09
N HIS A 431 -10.88 -21.59 -1.28
CA HIS A 431 -12.13 -21.02 -1.78
C HIS A 431 -12.54 -21.61 -3.12
N ALA A 432 -11.61 -21.74 -4.08
CA ALA A 432 -11.86 -22.36 -5.37
C ALA A 432 -12.32 -23.83 -5.24
N TYR A 433 -11.73 -24.59 -4.32
CA TYR A 433 -12.17 -25.95 -4.04
C TYR A 433 -13.55 -26.02 -3.39
N ILE A 434 -13.86 -25.12 -2.44
CA ILE A 434 -15.19 -25.02 -1.82
C ILE A 434 -16.24 -24.74 -2.90
N ILE A 435 -16.06 -23.69 -3.69
CA ILE A 435 -17.01 -23.31 -4.74
C ILE A 435 -17.17 -24.44 -5.78
N GLY A 436 -16.07 -25.07 -6.18
CA GLY A 436 -16.09 -26.18 -7.12
C GLY A 436 -16.74 -27.44 -6.56
N HIS A 437 -16.60 -27.72 -5.27
CA HIS A 437 -17.28 -28.80 -4.56
C HIS A 437 -18.79 -28.56 -4.49
N LEU A 438 -19.20 -27.35 -4.09
CA LEU A 438 -20.62 -26.97 -4.09
C LEU A 438 -21.24 -27.10 -5.49
N LYS A 439 -20.50 -26.72 -6.54
CA LYS A 439 -20.93 -26.92 -7.93
C LYS A 439 -21.06 -28.40 -8.32
N LYS A 440 -20.18 -29.26 -7.81
CA LYS A 440 -20.15 -30.71 -8.08
C LYS A 440 -21.34 -31.42 -7.43
N GLU A 441 -21.75 -30.98 -6.23
CA GLU A 441 -22.87 -31.57 -5.48
C GLU A 441 -24.26 -31.11 -5.97
N MET A 442 -24.33 -30.12 -6.88
CA MET A 442 -25.63 -29.65 -7.41
C MET A 442 -26.24 -30.63 -8.42
N PRO A 443 -27.57 -30.91 -8.31
CA PRO A 443 -28.26 -31.77 -9.26
C PRO A 443 -28.44 -31.08 -10.62
N THR A 444 -28.34 -31.85 -11.70
CA THR A 444 -28.38 -31.30 -13.08
C THR A 444 -29.77 -30.87 -13.53
N MET A 445 -30.85 -31.54 -13.08
CA MET A 445 -32.22 -31.31 -13.58
C MET A 445 -33.18 -30.75 -12.51
N MET A 446 -33.58 -31.55 -11.52
CA MET A 446 -34.61 -31.19 -10.53
C MET A 446 -34.05 -31.10 -9.10
N GLY A 447 -34.74 -30.34 -8.24
CA GLY A 447 -34.42 -30.24 -6.81
C GLY A 447 -33.28 -29.28 -6.45
N LYS A 448 -32.83 -28.45 -7.39
CA LYS A 448 -31.70 -27.50 -7.22
C LYS A 448 -31.83 -26.61 -5.98
N ALA A 449 -32.99 -25.99 -5.78
CA ALA A 449 -33.22 -25.13 -4.62
C ALA A 449 -33.11 -25.89 -3.29
N LYS A 450 -33.69 -27.09 -3.20
CA LYS A 450 -33.63 -27.94 -2.01
C LYS A 450 -32.21 -28.45 -1.75
N ALA A 451 -31.48 -28.81 -2.81
CA ALA A 451 -30.08 -29.24 -2.71
C ALA A 451 -29.17 -28.09 -2.26
N GLN A 452 -29.33 -26.89 -2.84
CA GLN A 452 -28.59 -25.71 -2.44
C GLN A 452 -28.84 -25.37 -0.96
N GLN A 453 -30.10 -25.35 -0.52
CA GLN A 453 -30.41 -25.09 0.89
C GLN A 453 -29.76 -26.12 1.81
N ARG A 454 -29.85 -27.41 1.45
CA ARG A 454 -29.19 -28.49 2.21
C ARG A 454 -27.67 -28.30 2.30
N LEU A 455 -27.01 -27.87 1.21
CA LEU A 455 -25.57 -27.62 1.19
C LEU A 455 -25.18 -26.42 2.05
N ILE A 456 -26.01 -25.37 2.08
CA ILE A 456 -25.83 -24.21 2.96
C ILE A 456 -26.00 -24.63 4.42
N ASP A 457 -27.05 -25.37 4.75
CA ASP A 457 -27.35 -25.80 6.12
C ASP A 457 -26.23 -26.69 6.69
N ASN A 458 -25.63 -27.54 5.85
CA ASN A 458 -24.55 -28.47 6.22
C ASN A 458 -23.16 -27.98 5.80
N LEU A 459 -22.96 -26.68 5.60
CA LEU A 459 -21.71 -26.14 5.01
C LEU A 459 -20.45 -26.54 5.78
N GLN A 460 -20.53 -26.67 7.11
CA GLN A 460 -19.41 -27.11 7.95
C GLN A 460 -18.94 -28.53 7.59
N ASP A 461 -19.87 -29.45 7.35
CA ASP A 461 -19.55 -30.81 6.92
C ASP A 461 -19.02 -30.82 5.48
N GLU A 462 -19.55 -29.96 4.61
CA GLU A 462 -19.03 -29.80 3.25
C GLU A 462 -17.58 -29.29 3.26
N PHE A 463 -17.24 -28.35 4.15
CA PHE A 463 -15.85 -27.91 4.35
C PHE A 463 -14.97 -29.07 4.81
N ALA A 464 -15.43 -29.89 5.76
CA ALA A 464 -14.69 -31.06 6.23
C ALA A 464 -14.51 -32.14 5.14
N LYS A 465 -15.43 -32.25 4.16
CA LYS A 465 -15.24 -33.11 2.98
C LYS A 465 -14.14 -32.56 2.08
N VAL A 466 -14.21 -31.28 1.73
CA VAL A 466 -13.20 -30.60 0.90
C VAL A 466 -11.82 -30.70 1.55
N GLN A 467 -11.75 -30.49 2.87
CA GLN A 467 -10.52 -30.61 3.64
C GLN A 467 -9.89 -32.00 3.49
N ARG A 468 -10.69 -33.07 3.60
CA ARG A 468 -10.22 -34.46 3.48
C ARG A 468 -9.87 -34.85 2.05
N GLU A 469 -10.67 -34.43 1.06
CA GLU A 469 -10.47 -34.75 -0.35
C GLU A 469 -9.17 -34.14 -0.90
N TYR A 470 -8.82 -32.93 -0.46
CA TYR A 470 -7.64 -32.19 -0.97
C TYR A 470 -6.50 -32.05 0.05
N HIS A 471 -6.59 -32.72 1.20
CA HIS A 471 -5.58 -32.69 2.28
C HIS A 471 -5.19 -31.28 2.74
N LEU A 472 -6.21 -30.43 2.96
CA LEU A 472 -6.01 -29.02 3.29
C LEU A 472 -5.94 -28.80 4.82
N PRO A 473 -5.16 -27.82 5.30
CA PRO A 473 -5.15 -27.46 6.72
C PRO A 473 -6.49 -26.87 7.17
N ALA A 474 -7.02 -27.33 8.30
CA ALA A 474 -8.29 -26.81 8.85
C ALA A 474 -8.23 -25.31 9.16
N GLY A 475 -7.08 -24.82 9.62
CA GLY A 475 -6.89 -23.42 10.02
C GLY A 475 -6.95 -22.41 8.87
N ASP A 476 -6.85 -22.87 7.62
CA ASP A 476 -6.90 -21.99 6.44
C ASP A 476 -8.34 -21.87 5.87
N PHE A 477 -9.34 -22.58 6.44
CA PHE A 477 -10.73 -22.48 6.01
C PHE A 477 -11.42 -21.22 6.54
N PRO A 478 -12.33 -20.61 5.76
CA PRO A 478 -13.06 -19.42 6.20
C PRO A 478 -14.08 -19.75 7.30
N TYR A 479 -14.50 -18.71 8.04
CA TYR A 479 -15.53 -18.85 9.06
C TYR A 479 -16.89 -19.19 8.40
N VAL A 480 -17.48 -20.30 8.84
CA VAL A 480 -18.65 -20.92 8.18
C VAL A 480 -19.85 -19.98 8.11
N GLU A 481 -20.19 -19.30 9.21
CA GLU A 481 -21.41 -18.47 9.25
C GLU A 481 -21.31 -17.25 8.33
N HIS A 482 -20.16 -16.57 8.33
CA HIS A 482 -19.93 -15.47 7.40
C HIS A 482 -19.99 -15.95 5.94
N PHE A 483 -19.40 -17.11 5.65
CA PHE A 483 -19.46 -17.68 4.32
C PHE A 483 -20.90 -18.01 3.90
N LYS A 484 -21.72 -18.59 4.78
CA LYS A 484 -23.14 -18.90 4.53
C LYS A 484 -23.94 -17.66 4.16
N GLU A 485 -23.75 -16.55 4.86
CA GLU A 485 -24.45 -15.28 4.60
C GLU A 485 -24.23 -14.81 3.15
N VAL A 486 -22.98 -14.72 2.72
CA VAL A 486 -22.63 -14.32 1.35
C VAL A 486 -23.14 -15.35 0.35
N LEU A 487 -22.96 -16.64 0.64
CA LEU A 487 -23.29 -17.77 -0.22
C LEU A 487 -24.80 -17.85 -0.54
N SER A 488 -25.66 -17.41 0.37
CA SER A 488 -27.12 -17.35 0.19
C SER A 488 -27.57 -16.47 -0.99
N GLY A 489 -26.76 -15.47 -1.36
CA GLY A 489 -27.02 -14.58 -2.50
C GLY A 489 -26.67 -15.19 -3.86
N TYR A 490 -26.12 -16.40 -3.90
CA TYR A 490 -25.65 -17.04 -5.13
C TYR A 490 -26.48 -18.26 -5.53
N SER A 491 -26.50 -18.55 -6.84
CA SER A 491 -27.02 -19.81 -7.36
C SER A 491 -25.86 -20.75 -7.66
N PHE A 492 -25.81 -21.90 -6.99
CA PHE A 492 -24.66 -22.82 -7.08
C PHE A 492 -24.56 -23.46 -8.45
N ASP A 493 -25.67 -23.56 -9.18
CA ASP A 493 -25.69 -23.98 -10.57
C ASP A 493 -24.88 -23.05 -11.50
N LYS A 494 -24.68 -21.79 -11.13
CA LYS A 494 -23.90 -20.82 -11.91
C LYS A 494 -22.43 -20.79 -11.53
N PHE A 495 -22.01 -21.58 -10.54
CA PHE A 495 -20.60 -21.68 -10.19
C PHE A 495 -19.79 -22.42 -11.25
N GLU A 496 -18.53 -22.05 -11.33
CA GLU A 496 -17.54 -22.71 -12.17
C GLU A 496 -17.09 -24.02 -11.50
N LYS A 497 -16.86 -25.05 -12.32
CA LYS A 497 -16.20 -26.27 -11.84
C LYS A 497 -14.73 -25.97 -11.51
N VAL A 498 -14.10 -26.80 -10.67
CA VAL A 498 -12.65 -26.70 -10.42
C VAL A 498 -11.89 -26.84 -11.74
N LYS A 499 -10.96 -25.91 -12.00
CA LYS A 499 -10.09 -25.88 -13.17
C LYS A 499 -8.67 -26.26 -12.74
N PRO A 500 -8.23 -27.53 -12.93
CA PRO A 500 -6.96 -28.01 -12.40
C PRO A 500 -5.74 -27.18 -12.83
N LYS A 501 -5.76 -26.64 -14.06
CA LYS A 501 -4.67 -25.79 -14.58
C LYS A 501 -4.46 -24.51 -13.76
N MET A 502 -5.53 -23.90 -13.25
CA MET A 502 -5.44 -22.66 -12.47
C MET A 502 -4.95 -22.94 -11.05
N ILE A 503 -5.40 -24.05 -10.47
CA ILE A 503 -4.91 -24.53 -9.18
C ILE A 503 -3.42 -24.85 -9.28
N GLN A 504 -3.01 -25.62 -10.29
CA GLN A 504 -1.60 -25.96 -10.53
C GLN A 504 -0.75 -24.70 -10.71
N ALA A 505 -1.25 -23.67 -11.41
CA ALA A 505 -0.51 -22.42 -11.53
C ALA A 505 -0.23 -21.77 -10.17
N VAL A 506 -1.20 -21.78 -9.25
CA VAL A 506 -1.02 -21.27 -7.87
C VAL A 506 -0.12 -22.18 -7.04
N ASP A 507 -0.19 -23.50 -7.21
CA ASP A 507 0.72 -24.43 -6.54
C ASP A 507 2.17 -24.26 -7.01
N ASP A 508 2.39 -24.07 -8.32
CA ASP A 508 3.71 -23.79 -8.89
C ASP A 508 4.25 -22.44 -8.38
N MET A 509 3.36 -21.44 -8.25
CA MET A 509 3.68 -20.14 -7.69
C MET A 509 4.17 -20.24 -6.24
N LEU A 510 3.45 -20.99 -5.40
CA LEU A 510 3.79 -21.18 -4.00
C LEU A 510 5.02 -22.07 -3.80
N GLY A 511 5.16 -23.12 -4.60
CA GLY A 511 6.19 -24.14 -4.46
C GLY A 511 7.54 -23.80 -5.12
N TYR A 512 7.53 -23.00 -6.18
CA TYR A 512 8.72 -22.72 -6.98
C TYR A 512 8.96 -21.23 -7.22
N ASP A 513 7.97 -20.50 -7.76
CA ASP A 513 8.23 -19.12 -8.21
C ASP A 513 8.54 -18.16 -7.05
N ILE A 514 7.79 -18.23 -5.94
CA ILE A 514 8.05 -17.39 -4.76
C ILE A 514 9.41 -17.72 -4.14
N PRO A 515 9.76 -18.99 -3.85
CA PRO A 515 11.11 -19.34 -3.40
C PRO A 515 12.23 -18.86 -4.34
N GLU A 516 12.04 -19.00 -5.66
CA GLU A 516 13.01 -18.51 -6.65
C GLU A 516 13.13 -16.98 -6.63
N LEU A 517 12.00 -16.27 -6.53
CA LEU A 517 11.98 -14.82 -6.41
C LEU A 517 12.76 -14.34 -5.18
N LEU A 518 12.54 -14.97 -4.02
CA LEU A 518 13.23 -14.63 -2.76
C LEU A 518 14.73 -15.00 -2.79
N LYS A 519 15.12 -15.99 -3.61
CA LYS A 519 16.52 -16.33 -3.84
C LYS A 519 17.22 -15.30 -4.72
N ASN A 520 16.53 -14.78 -5.73
CA ASN A 520 17.08 -13.87 -6.73
C ASN A 520 17.08 -12.41 -6.28
N PHE A 521 16.12 -12.01 -5.44
CA PHE A 521 15.99 -10.65 -4.94
C PHE A 521 16.03 -10.65 -3.42
N ARG A 522 17.03 -9.95 -2.85
CA ARG A 522 17.06 -9.68 -1.41
C ARG A 522 16.08 -8.58 -1.05
N ASN A 523 15.73 -8.53 0.23
CA ASN A 523 14.95 -7.43 0.77
C ASN A 523 15.71 -6.11 0.47
N PRO A 524 15.11 -5.13 -0.21
CA PRO A 524 15.80 -3.90 -0.59
C PRO A 524 16.19 -3.04 0.61
N TYR A 525 15.71 -3.39 1.80
CA TYR A 525 16.00 -2.73 3.08
C TYR A 525 16.94 -3.54 3.99
N GLU A 526 17.58 -4.60 3.47
CA GLU A 526 18.61 -5.38 4.18
C GLU A 526 20.01 -4.77 4.19
#